data_AF-A0A9E5MP00-F1
#
_entry.id   AF-A0A9E5MP00-F1
#
_cell.length_a   1.000
_cell.length_b   1.000
_cell.length_c   1.000
_cell.angle_alpha   90.00
_cell.angle_beta   90.00
_cell.angle_gamma   90.00
#
_symmetry.space_group_name_H-M   'P 1'
#
loop_
_entity.id
_entity.type
_entity.pdbx_description
1 polymer ?
#
loop_
_entity_poly.entity_id
_entity_poly.type
_entity_poly.pdbx_seq_one_letter_code
_entity_poly.pdbx_strand_id
1 'polypeptide(L)'
;MNSELDIINKLKESMRTSCDDAFYFSDNETQLIDAEYLLTVNAAKAIKELNHYFGTPYKICLENNTKKFASACTPLMANVKADNFLGYKSVIRTPSNTLRSGKIDIAIYTDRNSIDIPLCAIEVKGFNPCKTLVIEDLERNAEYFSLSSRTGDSILPFTVFIALHSYKGVWNDEKEQLNLSKVKKRYQSYIDGNEKLNSLSQSVEVFTIRRGILPDPEDPHIQKYGLQGDEDYLFIGAVVTTKKNLTSQSTRTQQNCAGV
;
A
#
# COMPACT_ATOMS: atom_id res chain seq x y z
N MET A 1 16.71 6.04 -9.25
CA MET A 1 15.26 5.80 -9.26
C MET A 1 14.79 5.79 -7.82
N ASN A 2 13.69 6.48 -7.53
CA ASN A 2 13.08 6.47 -6.21
C ASN A 2 11.96 5.41 -6.25
N SER A 3 12.30 4.15 -5.94
CA SER A 3 11.41 2.99 -6.07
C SER A 3 10.04 3.22 -5.43
N GLU A 4 9.99 3.95 -4.32
CA GLU A 4 8.74 4.29 -3.64
C GLU A 4 7.84 5.19 -4.51
N LEU A 5 8.39 6.28 -5.04
CA LEU A 5 7.64 7.22 -5.87
C LEU A 5 7.14 6.55 -7.15
N ASP A 6 7.97 5.71 -7.76
CA ASP A 6 7.62 4.97 -8.98
C ASP A 6 6.46 3.99 -8.70
N ILE A 7 6.50 3.25 -7.58
CA ILE A 7 5.42 2.36 -7.15
C ILE A 7 4.15 3.17 -6.86
N ILE A 8 4.23 4.27 -6.12
CA ILE A 8 3.07 5.12 -5.81
C ILE A 8 2.41 5.65 -7.09
N ASN A 9 3.20 6.09 -8.07
CA ASN A 9 2.67 6.56 -9.35
C ASN A 9 1.94 5.45 -10.11
N LYS A 10 2.48 4.22 -10.12
CA LYS A 10 1.82 3.05 -10.70
C LYS A 10 0.53 2.66 -9.97
N LEU A 11 0.49 2.80 -8.64
CA LEU A 11 -0.74 2.60 -7.89
C LEU A 11 -1.81 3.63 -8.29
N LYS A 12 -1.47 4.91 -8.42
CA LYS A 12 -2.43 5.94 -8.86
C LYS A 12 -2.97 5.67 -10.26
N GLU A 13 -2.11 5.25 -11.18
CA GLU A 13 -2.50 4.83 -12.53
C GLU A 13 -3.46 3.64 -12.51
N SER A 14 -3.16 2.63 -11.68
CA SER A 14 -4.02 1.46 -11.53
C SER A 14 -5.39 1.79 -10.93
N MET A 15 -5.48 2.79 -10.05
CA MET A 15 -6.75 3.25 -9.48
C MET A 15 -7.66 3.85 -10.55
N ARG A 16 -7.09 4.57 -11.53
CA ARG A 16 -7.84 5.06 -12.70
C ARG A 16 -8.32 3.90 -13.57
N THR A 17 -7.38 3.05 -13.97
CA THR A 17 -7.65 1.88 -14.82
C THR A 17 -8.73 0.99 -14.23
N SER A 18 -8.70 0.76 -12.91
CA SER A 18 -9.67 -0.11 -12.23
C SER A 18 -11.06 0.49 -12.15
N CYS A 19 -11.17 1.82 -12.01
CA CYS A 19 -12.45 2.49 -12.14
C CYS A 19 -12.99 2.37 -13.57
N ASP A 20 -12.17 2.58 -14.59
CA ASP A 20 -12.58 2.47 -15.98
C ASP A 20 -13.00 1.02 -16.33
N ASP A 21 -12.20 0.03 -15.96
CA ASP A 21 -12.51 -1.39 -16.14
C ASP A 21 -13.80 -1.81 -15.40
N ALA A 22 -14.06 -1.27 -14.21
CA ALA A 22 -15.28 -1.57 -13.46
C ALA A 22 -16.55 -1.13 -14.22
N PHE A 23 -16.49 -0.10 -15.07
CA PHE A 23 -17.61 0.26 -15.94
C PHE A 23 -17.82 -0.76 -17.04
N TYR A 24 -16.75 -1.19 -17.71
CA TYR A 24 -16.84 -2.16 -18.81
C TYR A 24 -17.31 -3.54 -18.38
N PHE A 25 -17.14 -3.89 -17.11
CA PHE A 25 -17.59 -5.18 -16.59
C PHE A 25 -19.00 -5.14 -16.00
N SER A 26 -19.58 -3.96 -15.80
CA SER A 26 -20.89 -3.84 -15.18
C SER A 26 -21.98 -3.89 -16.24
N ASP A 27 -22.98 -4.74 -16.01
CA ASP A 27 -24.26 -4.73 -16.73
C ASP A 27 -25.17 -3.59 -16.22
N ASN A 28 -24.80 -2.96 -15.12
CA ASN A 28 -25.45 -1.80 -14.53
C ASN A 28 -24.40 -0.74 -14.15
N GLU A 29 -24.30 0.31 -14.96
CA GLU A 29 -23.31 1.40 -14.79
C GLU A 29 -23.45 2.15 -13.46
N THR A 30 -24.59 2.00 -12.76
CA THR A 30 -24.82 2.55 -11.42
C THR A 30 -24.33 1.63 -10.29
N GLN A 31 -24.07 0.35 -10.58
CA GLN A 31 -23.48 -0.60 -9.65
C GLN A 31 -21.96 -0.58 -9.77
N LEU A 32 -21.32 -0.16 -8.69
CA LEU A 32 -19.88 -0.30 -8.53
C LEU A 32 -19.61 -1.79 -8.32
N ILE A 33 -19.02 -2.45 -9.32
CA ILE A 33 -18.42 -3.77 -9.14
C ILE A 33 -17.48 -3.71 -7.94
N ASP A 34 -17.35 -4.83 -7.23
CA ASP A 34 -16.37 -4.98 -6.16
C ASP A 34 -14.96 -4.77 -6.73
N ALA A 35 -14.56 -3.51 -6.77
CA ALA A 35 -13.36 -3.04 -7.43
C ALA A 35 -12.10 -3.44 -6.67
N GLU A 36 -12.22 -4.04 -5.47
CA GLU A 36 -11.06 -4.42 -4.66
C GLU A 36 -10.18 -5.45 -5.39
N TYR A 37 -10.76 -6.54 -5.88
CA TYR A 37 -10.01 -7.56 -6.62
C TYR A 37 -9.42 -7.00 -7.92
N LEU A 38 -10.22 -6.25 -8.67
CA LEU A 38 -9.81 -5.63 -9.92
C LEU A 38 -8.66 -4.63 -9.69
N LEU A 39 -8.77 -3.82 -8.64
CA LEU A 39 -7.74 -2.88 -8.21
C LEU A 39 -6.45 -3.59 -7.82
N THR A 40 -6.53 -4.68 -7.05
CA THR A 40 -5.36 -5.47 -6.68
C THR A 40 -4.63 -6.02 -7.92
N VAL A 41 -5.37 -6.59 -8.88
CA VAL A 41 -4.79 -7.13 -10.12
C VAL A 41 -4.18 -6.02 -10.99
N ASN A 42 -4.90 -4.91 -11.19
CA ASN A 42 -4.42 -3.79 -11.99
C ASN A 42 -3.25 -3.07 -11.34
N ALA A 43 -3.21 -2.95 -10.01
CA ALA A 43 -2.06 -2.42 -9.28
C ALA A 43 -0.81 -3.27 -9.51
N ALA A 44 -0.92 -4.60 -9.41
CA ALA A 44 0.20 -5.49 -9.70
C ALA A 44 0.65 -5.42 -11.16
N LYS A 45 -0.28 -5.31 -12.12
CA LYS A 45 0.03 -5.11 -13.55
C LYS A 45 0.77 -3.80 -13.78
N ALA A 46 0.31 -2.70 -13.19
CA ALA A 46 0.96 -1.39 -13.33
C ALA A 46 2.38 -1.40 -12.73
N ILE A 47 2.56 -1.98 -11.54
CA ILE A 47 3.89 -2.10 -10.92
C ILE A 47 4.82 -2.99 -11.75
N LYS A 48 4.29 -4.06 -12.38
CA LYS A 48 5.07 -4.95 -13.26
C LYS A 48 5.72 -4.18 -14.41
N GLU A 49 5.15 -3.08 -14.89
CA GLU A 49 5.75 -2.28 -15.97
C GLU A 49 7.06 -1.60 -15.56
N LEU A 50 7.34 -1.49 -14.25
CA LEU A 50 8.65 -1.05 -13.75
C LEU A 50 9.72 -2.14 -13.89
N ASN A 51 9.34 -3.37 -14.24
CA ASN A 51 10.27 -4.45 -14.51
C ASN A 51 10.80 -4.41 -15.94
N HIS A 52 12.10 -4.69 -16.09
CA HIS A 52 12.76 -4.82 -17.39
C HIS A 52 12.77 -6.28 -17.89
N TYR A 53 12.66 -7.23 -16.96
CA TYR A 53 12.62 -8.67 -17.22
C TYR A 53 11.65 -9.37 -16.26
N PHE A 54 11.41 -10.66 -16.44
CA PHE A 54 10.53 -11.44 -15.57
C PHE A 54 10.94 -11.33 -14.09
N GLY A 55 10.17 -10.55 -13.33
CA GLY A 55 10.40 -10.36 -11.90
C GLY A 55 11.63 -9.51 -11.52
N THR A 56 12.16 -8.68 -12.43
CA THR A 56 13.34 -7.83 -12.15
C THR A 56 13.09 -6.37 -12.55
N PRO A 57 13.30 -5.39 -11.65
CA PRO A 57 13.92 -5.55 -10.32
C PRO A 57 12.95 -6.01 -9.23
N TYR A 58 11.65 -6.07 -9.51
CA TYR A 58 10.61 -6.36 -8.53
C TYR A 58 9.99 -7.74 -8.72
N LYS A 59 10.03 -8.53 -7.66
CA LYS A 59 9.21 -9.72 -7.52
C LYS A 59 7.90 -9.33 -6.83
N ILE A 60 6.81 -9.41 -7.60
CA ILE A 60 5.46 -9.00 -7.17
C ILE A 60 4.68 -10.26 -6.83
N CYS A 61 4.24 -10.38 -5.58
CA CYS A 61 3.48 -11.51 -5.07
C CYS A 61 2.08 -11.04 -4.68
N LEU A 62 1.07 -11.49 -5.43
CA LEU A 62 -0.32 -11.32 -5.03
C LEU A 62 -0.66 -12.29 -3.91
N GLU A 63 -1.53 -11.88 -2.98
CA GLU A 63 -2.09 -12.78 -1.96
C GLU A 63 -1.00 -13.46 -1.11
N ASN A 64 0.08 -12.73 -0.83
CA ASN A 64 1.29 -13.29 -0.24
C ASN A 64 1.07 -13.58 1.25
N ASN A 65 1.51 -14.74 1.70
CA ASN A 65 1.32 -15.16 3.08
C ASN A 65 2.03 -14.20 4.07
N THR A 66 1.28 -13.70 5.06
CA THR A 66 1.80 -12.70 6.02
C THR A 66 3.01 -13.20 6.80
N LYS A 67 3.02 -14.48 7.22
CA LYS A 67 4.16 -15.09 7.92
C LYS A 67 5.43 -15.09 7.06
N LYS A 68 5.30 -15.39 5.76
CA LYS A 68 6.43 -15.37 4.82
C LYS A 68 6.99 -13.96 4.67
N PHE A 69 6.12 -12.96 4.49
CA PHE A 69 6.53 -11.57 4.39
C PHE A 69 7.15 -11.05 5.68
N ALA A 70 6.48 -11.26 6.83
CA ALA A 70 6.97 -10.88 8.15
C ALA A 70 8.35 -11.47 8.46
N SER A 71 8.56 -12.76 8.13
CA SER A 71 9.88 -13.39 8.26
C SER A 71 10.94 -12.76 7.36
N ALA A 72 10.54 -12.26 6.18
CA ALA A 72 11.45 -11.57 5.27
C ALA A 72 11.84 -10.17 5.75
N CYS A 73 11.00 -9.54 6.59
CA CYS A 73 11.25 -8.21 7.11
C CYS A 73 12.46 -8.11 8.03
N THR A 74 13.03 -9.19 8.57
CA THR A 74 14.28 -9.13 9.34
C THR A 74 15.48 -9.68 8.54
N PRO A 75 16.71 -9.23 8.83
CA PRO A 75 17.90 -9.67 8.10
C PRO A 75 18.05 -11.19 8.10
N LEU A 76 18.50 -11.79 6.99
CA LEU A 76 18.65 -13.24 6.89
C LEU A 76 19.67 -13.80 7.90
N MET A 77 20.78 -13.07 8.10
CA MET A 77 21.87 -13.46 8.99
C MET A 77 22.39 -12.25 9.75
N ALA A 78 22.92 -12.49 10.95
CA ALA A 78 23.68 -11.50 11.71
C ALA A 78 24.79 -12.19 12.51
N ASN A 79 25.79 -11.41 12.91
CA ASN A 79 26.81 -11.84 13.85
C ASN A 79 26.41 -11.36 15.24
N VAL A 80 26.25 -12.29 16.19
CA VAL A 80 25.90 -12.01 17.57
C VAL A 80 27.05 -12.41 18.47
N LYS A 81 27.24 -11.70 19.59
CA LYS A 81 28.32 -12.00 20.52
C LYS A 81 28.22 -13.46 20.98
N ALA A 82 29.34 -14.17 20.93
CA ALA A 82 29.42 -15.55 21.41
C ALA A 82 29.95 -15.58 22.85
N ASP A 83 29.57 -16.61 23.61
CA ASP A 83 30.02 -16.80 25.00
C ASP A 83 31.47 -17.31 25.09
N ASN A 84 32.19 -17.38 23.96
CA ASN A 84 33.58 -17.78 23.89
C ASN A 84 34.51 -16.59 23.59
N PHE A 85 35.80 -16.77 23.88
CA PHE A 85 36.85 -15.75 23.74
C PHE A 85 37.00 -15.20 22.30
N LEU A 86 36.50 -15.93 21.29
CA LEU A 86 36.55 -15.58 19.86
C LEU A 86 35.44 -14.64 19.38
N GLY A 87 34.61 -14.13 20.30
CA GLY A 87 33.92 -12.84 20.13
C GLY A 87 32.55 -12.88 19.47
N TYR A 88 32.30 -13.68 18.43
CA TYR A 88 31.00 -13.67 17.71
C TYR A 88 30.64 -15.03 17.07
N LYS A 89 29.33 -15.32 16.97
CA LYS A 89 28.74 -16.43 16.23
C LYS A 89 27.73 -15.92 15.20
N SER A 90 27.69 -16.54 14.02
CA SER A 90 26.68 -16.25 13.02
C SER A 90 25.36 -16.91 13.39
N VAL A 91 24.26 -16.17 13.33
CA VAL A 91 22.90 -16.70 13.48
C VAL A 91 22.08 -16.40 12.24
N ILE A 92 21.17 -17.32 11.93
CA ILE A 92 20.20 -17.19 10.84
C ILE A 92 18.87 -16.76 11.42
N ARG A 93 18.06 -16.00 10.66
CA ARG A 93 16.74 -15.55 11.11
C ARG A 93 15.87 -16.74 11.54
N THR A 94 15.02 -16.50 12.52
CA THR A 94 13.90 -17.38 12.84
C THR A 94 12.66 -16.89 12.11
N PRO A 95 11.76 -17.78 11.67
CA PRO A 95 10.48 -17.36 11.11
C PRO A 95 9.76 -16.42 12.09
N SER A 96 9.30 -15.29 11.59
CA SER A 96 8.45 -14.34 12.31
C SER A 96 7.04 -14.39 11.74
N ASN A 97 6.06 -13.97 12.54
CA ASN A 97 4.70 -13.80 12.08
C ASN A 97 4.16 -12.48 12.61
N THR A 98 3.17 -11.94 11.90
CA THR A 98 2.32 -10.89 12.45
C THR A 98 1.37 -11.48 13.50
N LEU A 99 0.82 -10.63 14.36
CA LEU A 99 -0.21 -10.96 15.35
C LEU A 99 -1.42 -11.63 14.69
N ARG A 100 -1.72 -11.25 13.46
CA ARG A 100 -2.81 -11.81 12.64
C ARG A 100 -2.23 -12.63 11.49
N SER A 101 -2.74 -13.84 11.31
CA SER A 101 -2.49 -14.64 10.10
C SER A 101 -3.36 -14.14 8.95
N GLY A 102 -2.87 -14.30 7.72
CA GLY A 102 -3.65 -13.93 6.54
C GLY A 102 -2.78 -13.83 5.30
N LYS A 103 -3.21 -12.95 4.40
CA LYS A 103 -2.52 -12.64 3.16
C LYS A 103 -2.44 -11.11 3.02
N ILE A 104 -1.36 -10.67 2.38
CA ILE A 104 -1.16 -9.30 1.93
C ILE A 104 -1.62 -9.25 0.48
N ASP A 105 -2.45 -8.27 0.12
CA ASP A 105 -2.99 -8.15 -1.24
C ASP A 105 -1.85 -8.12 -2.27
N ILE A 106 -0.84 -7.27 -2.03
CA ILE A 106 0.38 -7.23 -2.85
C ILE A 106 1.63 -7.08 -1.97
N ALA A 107 2.57 -8.01 -2.12
CA ALA A 107 3.90 -7.91 -1.54
C ALA A 107 4.96 -7.75 -2.63
N ILE A 108 5.84 -6.76 -2.47
CA ILE A 108 6.92 -6.47 -3.39
C ILE A 108 8.25 -6.79 -2.72
N TYR A 109 9.10 -7.53 -3.43
CA TYR A 109 10.48 -7.81 -3.06
C TYR A 109 11.43 -7.27 -4.13
N THR A 110 12.65 -6.93 -3.72
CA THR A 110 13.80 -6.79 -4.61
C THR A 110 14.71 -7.99 -4.46
N ASP A 111 15.54 -8.26 -5.46
CA ASP A 111 16.59 -9.25 -5.35
C ASP A 111 17.91 -8.60 -4.91
N ARG A 112 18.56 -9.20 -3.91
CA ARG A 112 19.98 -8.93 -3.63
C ARG A 112 20.71 -10.26 -3.50
N ASN A 113 21.49 -10.59 -4.53
CA ASN A 113 22.28 -11.83 -4.58
C ASN A 113 21.41 -13.09 -4.42
N SER A 114 20.30 -13.18 -5.17
CA SER A 114 19.35 -14.31 -5.12
C SER A 114 18.59 -14.44 -3.79
N ILE A 115 18.55 -13.37 -2.99
CA ILE A 115 17.78 -13.29 -1.76
C ILE A 115 16.68 -12.24 -1.95
N ASP A 116 15.43 -12.68 -1.78
CA ASP A 116 14.27 -11.79 -1.73
C ASP A 116 14.37 -10.86 -0.52
N ILE A 117 14.50 -9.56 -0.76
CA ILE A 117 14.47 -8.50 0.25
C ILE A 117 13.11 -7.78 0.17
N PRO A 118 12.33 -7.70 1.27
CA PRO A 118 11.02 -7.06 1.20
C PRO A 118 11.18 -5.56 0.97
N LEU A 119 10.47 -5.05 -0.03
CA LEU A 119 10.45 -3.64 -0.37
C LEU A 119 9.18 -2.96 0.12
N CYS A 120 8.02 -3.59 -0.09
CA CYS A 120 6.74 -2.97 0.22
C CYS A 120 5.65 -4.02 0.45
N ALA A 121 4.80 -3.80 1.46
CA ALA A 121 3.49 -4.43 1.56
C ALA A 121 2.42 -3.40 1.18
N ILE A 122 1.46 -3.83 0.38
CA ILE A 122 0.35 -3.00 -0.11
C ILE A 122 -0.95 -3.70 0.25
N GLU A 123 -1.79 -2.99 1.00
CA GLU A 123 -3.17 -3.38 1.28
C GLU A 123 -4.10 -2.51 0.43
N VAL A 124 -5.15 -3.12 -0.11
CA VAL A 124 -6.05 -2.55 -1.10
C VAL A 124 -7.47 -2.63 -0.55
N LYS A 125 -8.23 -1.56 -0.72
CA LYS A 125 -9.65 -1.53 -0.43
C LYS A 125 -10.45 -0.97 -1.60
N GLY A 126 -11.63 -1.55 -1.82
CA GLY A 126 -12.60 -1.08 -2.81
C GLY A 126 -13.22 0.29 -2.44
N PHE A 127 -14.44 0.53 -2.92
CA PHE A 127 -15.12 1.81 -2.71
C PHE A 127 -15.63 2.00 -1.29
N ASN A 128 -15.38 3.20 -0.74
CA ASN A 128 -15.92 3.69 0.53
C ASN A 128 -15.74 2.70 1.70
N PRO A 129 -14.53 2.17 1.94
CA PRO A 129 -14.33 1.12 2.92
C PRO A 129 -14.75 1.56 4.33
N CYS A 130 -15.21 0.61 5.13
CA CYS A 130 -15.62 0.90 6.50
C CYS A 130 -14.39 1.24 7.37
N LYS A 131 -14.59 2.08 8.40
CA LYS A 131 -13.51 2.56 9.27
C LYS A 131 -12.68 1.42 9.87
N THR A 132 -13.35 0.37 10.35
CA THR A 132 -12.71 -0.74 11.05
C THR A 132 -11.73 -1.47 10.14
N LEU A 133 -12.13 -1.81 8.91
CA LEU A 133 -11.26 -2.49 7.95
C LEU A 133 -10.05 -1.64 7.56
N VAL A 134 -10.26 -0.33 7.35
CA VAL A 134 -9.15 0.60 7.08
C VAL A 134 -8.13 0.61 8.22
N ILE A 135 -8.59 0.74 9.46
CA ILE A 135 -7.69 0.78 10.62
C ILE A 135 -6.96 -0.56 10.77
N GLU A 136 -7.65 -1.68 10.60
CA GLU A 136 -7.05 -3.01 10.68
C GLU A 136 -5.91 -3.20 9.67
N ASP A 137 -6.07 -2.74 8.43
CA ASP A 137 -5.04 -2.83 7.39
C ASP A 137 -3.87 -1.87 7.65
N LEU A 138 -4.16 -0.64 8.08
CA LEU A 138 -3.12 0.32 8.46
C LEU A 138 -2.29 -0.18 9.65
N GLU A 139 -2.93 -0.76 10.68
CA GLU A 139 -2.25 -1.32 11.85
C GLU A 139 -1.38 -2.53 11.47
N ARG A 140 -1.89 -3.40 10.58
CA ARG A 140 -1.14 -4.54 10.07
C ARG A 140 0.11 -4.10 9.31
N ASN A 141 -0.03 -3.08 8.47
CA ASN A 141 1.09 -2.44 7.79
C ASN A 141 2.11 -1.85 8.78
N ALA A 142 1.64 -1.17 9.83
CA ALA A 142 2.48 -0.63 10.89
C ALA A 142 3.24 -1.73 11.66
N GLU A 143 2.62 -2.90 11.85
CA GLU A 143 3.20 -4.02 12.58
C GLU A 143 4.54 -4.48 11.98
N TYR A 144 4.65 -4.53 10.65
CA TYR A 144 5.87 -4.99 9.97
C TYR A 144 7.12 -4.19 10.35
N PHE A 145 6.99 -2.91 10.74
CA PHE A 145 8.12 -2.08 11.15
C PHE A 145 8.63 -2.39 12.56
N SER A 146 7.78 -2.97 13.41
CA SER A 146 8.11 -3.36 14.79
C SER A 146 8.71 -4.76 14.91
N LEU A 147 8.70 -5.54 13.82
CA LEU A 147 9.27 -6.89 13.81
C LEU A 147 10.76 -6.85 14.15
N SER A 148 11.15 -7.71 15.09
CA SER A 148 12.54 -7.90 15.49
C SER A 148 12.83 -9.38 15.68
N SER A 149 14.07 -9.77 15.46
CA SER A 149 14.54 -11.13 15.64
C SER A 149 16.01 -11.12 16.07
N ARG A 150 16.58 -12.30 16.35
CA ARG A 150 18.01 -12.42 16.69
C ARG A 150 18.96 -11.91 15.59
N THR A 151 18.47 -11.72 14.37
CA THR A 151 19.25 -11.16 13.25
C THR A 151 19.07 -9.66 13.06
N GLY A 152 18.28 -8.99 13.91
CA GLY A 152 18.04 -7.55 13.88
C GLY A 152 16.57 -7.19 13.69
N ASP A 153 16.35 -5.88 13.62
CA ASP A 153 15.04 -5.25 13.46
C ASP A 153 14.58 -5.23 12.00
N SER A 154 13.31 -4.88 11.80
CA SER A 154 12.71 -4.80 10.48
C SER A 154 13.47 -3.87 9.54
N ILE A 155 13.81 -4.39 8.36
CA ILE A 155 14.44 -3.68 7.24
C ILE A 155 13.43 -3.15 6.22
N LEU A 156 12.12 -3.32 6.47
CA LEU A 156 11.08 -2.86 5.56
C LEU A 156 11.13 -1.32 5.44
N PRO A 157 11.28 -0.76 4.22
CA PRO A 157 11.42 0.68 4.07
C PRO A 157 10.08 1.41 4.14
N PHE A 158 9.02 0.87 3.52
CA PHE A 158 7.70 1.48 3.52
C PHE A 158 6.59 0.45 3.29
N THR A 159 5.35 0.83 3.61
CA THR A 159 4.12 0.12 3.22
C THR A 159 3.15 1.11 2.60
N VAL A 160 2.21 0.62 1.81
CA VAL A 160 1.16 1.43 1.22
C VAL A 160 -0.22 0.86 1.53
N PHE A 161 -1.19 1.72 1.75
CA PHE A 161 -2.60 1.37 1.73
C PHE A 161 -3.28 2.22 0.65
N ILE A 162 -4.07 1.59 -0.21
CA ILE A 162 -4.85 2.31 -1.23
C ILE A 162 -6.34 2.00 -1.11
N ALA A 163 -7.17 3.02 -1.38
CA ALA A 163 -8.61 2.86 -1.36
C ALA A 163 -9.33 3.80 -2.33
N LEU A 164 -10.50 3.36 -2.80
CA LEU A 164 -11.38 4.15 -3.66
C LEU A 164 -12.51 4.79 -2.84
N HIS A 165 -12.95 5.97 -3.24
CA HIS A 165 -14.14 6.64 -2.71
C HIS A 165 -15.00 7.15 -3.85
N SER A 166 -16.32 7.11 -3.68
CA SER A 166 -17.28 7.57 -4.68
C SER A 166 -18.29 8.52 -4.06
N TYR A 167 -18.62 9.58 -4.81
CA TYR A 167 -19.62 10.57 -4.45
C TYR A 167 -20.49 10.87 -5.66
N LYS A 168 -21.79 11.04 -5.44
CA LYS A 168 -22.75 11.46 -6.47
C LYS A 168 -23.07 12.95 -6.37
N GLY A 169 -23.46 13.58 -7.48
CA GLY A 169 -23.96 14.95 -7.55
C GLY A 169 -22.91 16.03 -7.26
N VAL A 170 -21.70 15.86 -7.79
CA VAL A 170 -20.52 16.71 -7.58
C VAL A 170 -20.29 17.63 -8.79
N TRP A 171 -21.30 18.43 -9.09
CA TRP A 171 -21.39 19.27 -10.30
C TRP A 171 -20.39 20.43 -10.40
N ASN A 172 -19.53 20.67 -9.40
CA ASN A 172 -18.60 21.79 -9.40
C ASN A 172 -17.31 21.51 -8.62
N ASP A 173 -16.30 22.34 -8.92
CA ASP A 173 -14.95 22.22 -8.34
C ASP A 173 -14.96 22.40 -6.81
N GLU A 174 -15.84 23.25 -6.27
CA GLU A 174 -15.94 23.47 -4.82
C GLU A 174 -16.35 22.20 -4.07
N LYS A 175 -17.37 21.50 -4.57
CA LYS A 175 -17.81 20.21 -4.01
C LYS A 175 -16.77 19.13 -4.17
N GLU A 176 -16.04 19.12 -5.29
CA GLU A 176 -14.92 18.19 -5.49
C GLU A 176 -13.83 18.41 -4.44
N GLN A 177 -13.38 19.65 -4.25
CA GLN A 177 -12.36 19.99 -3.25
C GLN A 177 -12.84 19.70 -1.81
N LEU A 178 -14.13 19.92 -1.53
CA LEU A 178 -14.74 19.54 -0.25
C LEU A 178 -14.67 18.02 -0.02
N ASN A 179 -15.00 17.22 -1.03
CA ASN A 179 -14.94 15.76 -0.94
C ASN A 179 -13.50 15.25 -0.82
N LEU A 180 -12.55 15.78 -1.59
CA LEU A 180 -11.12 15.47 -1.43
C LEU A 180 -10.65 15.78 0.01
N SER A 181 -10.98 16.97 0.51
CA SER A 181 -10.65 17.38 1.87
C SER A 181 -11.29 16.48 2.92
N LYS A 182 -12.53 16.03 2.70
CA LYS A 182 -13.26 15.11 3.58
C LYS A 182 -12.56 13.75 3.64
N VAL A 183 -12.18 13.18 2.50
CA VAL A 183 -11.44 11.91 2.43
C VAL A 183 -10.08 12.06 3.12
N LYS A 184 -9.33 13.13 2.84
CA LYS A 184 -8.02 13.37 3.47
C LYS A 184 -8.12 13.46 4.99
N LYS A 185 -9.05 14.29 5.50
CA LYS A 185 -9.32 14.45 6.94
C LYS A 185 -9.75 13.14 7.59
N ARG A 186 -10.55 12.32 6.89
CA ARG A 186 -10.99 11.01 7.36
C ARG A 186 -9.78 10.11 7.67
N TYR A 187 -8.88 9.89 6.71
CA TYR A 187 -7.68 9.07 6.94
C TYR A 187 -6.74 9.67 7.99
N GLN A 188 -6.56 10.99 7.97
CA GLN A 188 -5.75 11.67 8.99
C GLN A 188 -6.31 11.41 10.40
N SER A 189 -7.64 11.52 10.59
CA SER A 189 -8.26 11.25 11.89
C SER A 189 -8.08 9.78 12.35
N TYR A 190 -8.00 8.83 11.41
CA TYR A 190 -7.79 7.42 11.74
C TYR A 190 -6.36 7.18 12.22
N ILE A 191 -5.40 7.86 11.61
CA ILE A 191 -3.98 7.82 11.97
C ILE A 191 -3.76 8.52 13.32
N ASP A 192 -4.26 9.75 13.48
CA ASP A 192 -4.03 10.55 14.69
C ASP A 192 -4.66 9.90 15.94
N GLY A 193 -5.82 9.26 15.76
CA GLY A 193 -6.52 8.54 16.82
C GLY A 193 -5.95 7.16 17.16
N ASN A 194 -4.83 6.76 16.58
CA ASN A 194 -4.23 5.43 16.78
C ASN A 194 -2.73 5.54 17.13
N GLU A 195 -2.37 5.18 18.36
CA GLU A 195 -0.99 5.26 18.88
C GLU A 195 0.02 4.42 18.10
N LYS A 196 -0.39 3.28 17.54
CA LYS A 196 0.53 2.47 16.72
C LYS A 196 0.86 3.20 15.41
N LEU A 197 -0.15 3.81 14.79
CA LEU A 197 0.01 4.52 13.52
C LEU A 197 0.77 5.83 13.68
N ASN A 198 0.50 6.58 14.75
CA ASN A 198 1.14 7.87 15.01
C ASN A 198 2.61 7.75 15.43
N SER A 199 3.06 6.55 15.84
CA SER A 199 4.47 6.26 16.14
C SER A 199 5.36 6.16 14.90
N LEU A 200 4.76 6.15 13.70
CA LEU A 200 5.40 6.03 12.39
C LEU A 200 5.20 7.32 11.57
N SER A 201 6.00 7.49 10.52
CA SER A 201 5.81 8.56 9.56
C SER A 201 4.71 8.16 8.57
N GLN A 202 3.68 8.98 8.47
CA GLN A 202 2.50 8.73 7.65
C GLN A 202 2.32 9.88 6.65
N SER A 203 2.02 9.54 5.39
CA SER A 203 1.65 10.52 4.37
C SER A 203 0.32 10.10 3.74
N VAL A 204 -0.66 11.00 3.76
CA VAL A 204 -1.97 10.81 3.15
C VAL A 204 -2.08 11.68 1.91
N GLU A 205 -2.13 11.02 0.75
CA GLU A 205 -2.41 11.66 -0.53
C GLU A 205 -3.82 11.30 -1.00
N VAL A 206 -4.55 12.29 -1.48
CA VAL A 206 -5.85 12.11 -2.12
C VAL A 206 -5.84 12.82 -3.46
N PHE A 207 -6.49 12.23 -4.46
CA PHE A 207 -6.55 12.80 -5.79
C PHE A 207 -7.83 12.36 -6.50
N THR A 208 -8.27 13.19 -7.44
CA THR A 208 -9.39 12.86 -8.31
C THR A 208 -8.94 11.82 -9.34
N ILE A 209 -9.64 10.69 -9.37
CA ILE A 209 -9.49 9.66 -10.39
C ILE A 209 -10.24 10.09 -11.64
N ARG A 210 -11.52 10.43 -11.46
CA ARG A 210 -12.45 10.83 -12.51
C ARG A 210 -13.58 11.65 -11.90
N ARG A 211 -14.07 12.63 -12.66
CA ARG A 211 -15.32 13.36 -12.41
C ARG A 211 -16.11 13.40 -13.70
N GLY A 212 -17.42 13.26 -13.62
CA GLY A 212 -18.32 13.52 -14.74
C GLY A 212 -19.54 12.60 -14.75
N ILE A 213 -20.31 12.77 -15.82
CA ILE A 213 -21.52 12.00 -16.08
C ILE A 213 -21.13 10.56 -16.42
N LEU A 214 -21.83 9.61 -15.81
CA LEU A 214 -21.72 8.20 -16.13
C LEU A 214 -23.09 7.58 -16.39
N PRO A 215 -23.24 6.84 -17.51
CA PRO A 215 -22.25 6.65 -18.58
C PRO A 215 -22.03 7.93 -19.42
N ASP A 216 -20.97 7.95 -20.24
CA ASP A 216 -20.73 9.08 -21.14
C ASP A 216 -21.88 9.21 -22.16
N PRO A 217 -22.62 10.34 -22.20
CA PRO A 217 -23.72 10.52 -23.12
C PRO A 217 -23.31 10.50 -24.60
N GLU A 218 -22.02 10.68 -24.90
CA GLU A 218 -21.48 10.59 -26.27
C GLU A 218 -21.06 9.16 -26.66
N ASP A 219 -21.17 8.17 -25.76
CA ASP A 219 -20.83 6.79 -26.08
C ASP A 219 -21.87 6.17 -27.04
N PRO A 220 -21.45 5.65 -28.22
CA PRO A 220 -22.36 5.09 -29.21
C PRO A 220 -23.22 3.92 -28.72
N HIS A 221 -22.74 3.16 -27.73
CA HIS A 221 -23.48 2.08 -27.09
C HIS A 221 -24.64 2.66 -26.25
N ILE A 222 -24.37 3.70 -25.47
CA ILE A 222 -25.34 4.40 -24.62
C ILE A 222 -26.46 5.02 -25.45
N GLN A 223 -26.07 5.71 -26.53
CA GLN A 223 -27.03 6.29 -27.48
C GLN A 223 -27.91 5.22 -28.14
N LYS A 224 -27.37 4.04 -28.41
CA LYS A 224 -28.10 2.92 -29.01
C LYS A 224 -29.12 2.28 -28.05
N TYR A 225 -28.83 2.24 -26.75
CA TYR A 225 -29.71 1.62 -25.75
C TYR A 225 -30.54 2.61 -24.92
N GLY A 226 -30.38 3.92 -25.14
CA GLY A 226 -31.21 4.97 -24.52
C GLY A 226 -30.99 5.13 -23.03
N LEU A 227 -29.79 4.80 -22.53
CA LEU A 227 -29.42 5.00 -21.13
C LEU A 227 -29.23 6.49 -20.87
N GLN A 228 -30.00 7.06 -19.94
CA GLN A 228 -29.83 8.45 -19.52
C GLN A 228 -28.72 8.50 -18.47
N GLY A 229 -27.53 8.97 -18.83
CA GLY A 229 -26.48 9.32 -17.88
C GLY A 229 -26.88 10.58 -17.11
N ASP A 230 -27.63 10.42 -16.03
CA ASP A 230 -28.14 11.51 -15.19
C ASP A 230 -27.39 11.66 -13.87
N GLU A 231 -26.49 10.71 -13.55
CA GLU A 231 -25.71 10.72 -12.33
C GLU A 231 -24.27 11.23 -12.59
N ASP A 232 -23.97 12.42 -12.08
CA ASP A 232 -22.61 12.93 -11.99
C ASP A 232 -21.87 12.26 -10.83
N TYR A 233 -20.76 11.61 -11.13
CA TYR A 233 -19.93 10.91 -10.17
C TYR A 233 -18.58 11.60 -10.01
N LEU A 234 -18.08 11.54 -8.77
CA LEU A 234 -16.70 11.83 -8.44
C LEU A 234 -16.07 10.59 -7.81
N PHE A 235 -15.01 10.09 -8.44
CA PHE A 235 -14.15 9.07 -7.86
C PHE A 235 -12.85 9.68 -7.35
N ILE A 236 -12.54 9.35 -6.10
CA ILE A 236 -11.34 9.80 -5.40
C ILE A 236 -10.49 8.58 -5.06
N GLY A 237 -9.20 8.67 -5.35
CA GLY A 237 -8.19 7.76 -4.82
C GLY A 237 -7.61 8.29 -3.53
N ALA A 238 -7.43 7.41 -2.55
CA ALA A 238 -6.66 7.67 -1.34
C ALA A 238 -5.44 6.74 -1.30
N VAL A 239 -4.26 7.30 -1.03
CA VAL A 239 -3.01 6.57 -0.85
C VAL A 239 -2.41 6.98 0.49
N VAL A 240 -2.20 6.01 1.38
CA VAL A 240 -1.52 6.19 2.65
C VAL A 240 -0.18 5.49 2.59
N THR A 241 0.91 6.22 2.78
CA THR A 241 2.27 5.67 2.85
C THR A 241 2.78 5.72 4.27
N THR A 242 3.24 4.58 4.79
CA THR A 242 3.79 4.45 6.13
C THR A 242 5.29 4.15 6.07
N LYS A 243 6.09 4.77 6.95
CA LYS A 243 7.53 4.55 7.09
C LYS A 243 7.98 4.62 8.55
N LYS A 244 9.17 4.11 8.86
CA LYS A 244 9.83 4.40 10.15
C LYS A 244 10.16 5.89 10.27
N ASN A 245 9.95 6.43 11.47
CA ASN A 245 10.47 7.75 11.82
C ASN A 245 12.01 7.71 11.84
N LEU A 246 12.65 8.59 11.07
CA LEU A 246 14.12 8.65 10.95
C LEU A 246 14.82 9.13 12.23
N THR A 247 14.08 9.53 13.27
CA THR A 247 14.59 10.13 14.50
C THR A 247 15.21 9.16 15.50
N SER A 248 15.14 7.83 15.29
CA SER A 248 15.62 6.83 16.26
C SER A 248 16.88 6.05 15.86
N GLN A 249 17.51 6.36 14.72
CA GLN A 249 18.69 5.61 14.24
C GLN A 249 20.05 6.29 14.45
N SER A 250 20.13 7.53 14.97
CA SER A 250 21.42 8.24 15.12
C SER A 250 22.17 8.00 16.43
N THR A 251 21.60 7.34 17.44
CA THR A 251 22.22 7.27 18.79
C THR A 251 22.90 5.96 19.18
N ARG A 252 22.74 4.85 18.44
CA ARG A 252 23.37 3.56 18.83
C ARG A 252 24.70 3.21 18.16
N THR A 253 25.09 3.89 17.09
CA THR A 253 26.32 3.53 16.34
C THR A 253 27.54 4.37 16.73
N GLN A 254 27.39 5.46 17.50
CA GLN A 254 28.52 6.32 17.89
C GLN A 254 29.08 6.09 19.30
N GLN A 255 28.45 5.27 20.15
CA GLN A 255 28.97 5.00 21.50
C GLN A 255 29.94 3.80 21.59
N ASN A 256 30.17 3.05 20.51
CA ASN A 256 31.09 1.89 20.53
C ASN A 256 32.48 2.17 19.93
N CYS A 257 32.82 3.42 19.60
CA CYS A 257 34.14 3.78 19.04
C CYS A 257 34.93 4.80 19.89
N ALA A 258 34.48 5.13 21.10
CA ALA A 258 35.19 6.04 22.01
C ALA A 258 35.55 5.32 23.32
N GLY A 259 36.35 4.26 23.20
CA GLY A 259 36.76 3.43 24.33
C GLY A 259 37.82 2.41 23.93
N VAL A 260 38.91 2.87 23.30
CA VAL A 260 40.21 2.20 23.26
C VAL A 260 41.28 3.29 23.42
#